data_AF-A0A7J4TGF4-F1
#
_entry.id   AF-A0A7J4TGF4-F1
#
_cell.length_a   1.000
_cell.length_b   1.000
_cell.length_c   1.000
_cell.angle_alpha   90.00
_cell.angle_beta   90.00
_cell.angle_gamma   90.00
#
_symmetry.space_group_name_H-M   'P 1'
#
loop_
_entity.id
_entity.type
_entity.pdbx_description
1 polymer ?
#
loop_
_entity_poly.entity_id
_entity_poly.type
_entity_poly.pdbx_seq_one_letter_code
_entity_poly.pdbx_strand_id
1 'polypeptide(L)'
;VTGFNPMDVLIAVYLILKQLDEGKAFVQNEYKRAVREEGNVKAQKLLEEVFYITTKEWRGFPPIPDSVMDIKNEFSDFNAREKFDIEVGSIPEVVSGCICGAILRGVSRPEDCKLFRKECNPTNPIGACMVSKEGTCNIAHRYGSF
;
A
#
# COMPACT_ATOMS: atom_id res chain seq x y z
N VAL A 1 -12.58 -5.55 -8.72
CA VAL A 1 -11.82 -4.41 -9.25
C VAL A 1 -12.77 -3.23 -9.44
N THR A 2 -12.44 -2.06 -8.91
CA THR A 2 -13.27 -0.85 -8.97
C THR A 2 -12.45 0.41 -9.26
N GLY A 3 -13.13 1.49 -9.64
CA GLY A 3 -12.53 2.82 -9.84
C GLY A 3 -12.43 3.64 -8.56
N PHE A 4 -12.18 4.95 -8.71
CA PHE A 4 -11.93 5.86 -7.59
C PHE A 4 -13.03 6.91 -7.38
N ASN A 5 -14.05 6.95 -8.23
CA ASN A 5 -15.18 7.85 -8.00
C ASN A 5 -16.03 7.33 -6.83
N PRO A 6 -16.72 8.19 -6.07
CA PRO A 6 -17.54 7.75 -4.93
C PRO A 6 -18.54 6.65 -5.31
N MET A 7 -19.16 6.74 -6.50
CA MET A 7 -20.10 5.73 -7.00
C MET A 7 -19.41 4.39 -7.32
N ASP A 8 -18.17 4.39 -7.81
CA ASP A 8 -17.43 3.16 -8.07
C ASP A 8 -17.22 2.37 -6.76
N VAL A 9 -16.89 3.09 -5.68
CA VAL A 9 -16.68 2.50 -4.35
C VAL A 9 -18.00 1.94 -3.79
N LEU A 10 -19.09 2.70 -3.88
CA LEU A 10 -20.41 2.25 -3.41
C LEU A 10 -20.89 1.00 -4.15
N ILE A 11 -20.74 0.95 -5.48
CA ILE A 11 -21.10 -0.22 -6.28
C ILE A 11 -20.24 -1.42 -5.90
N ALA A 12 -18.92 -1.23 -5.67
CA ALA A 12 -18.05 -2.32 -5.25
C ALA A 12 -18.48 -2.93 -3.91
N VAL A 13 -18.83 -2.09 -2.91
CA VAL A 13 -19.35 -2.57 -1.62
C VAL A 13 -20.65 -3.35 -1.83
N TYR A 14 -21.59 -2.83 -2.61
CA TYR A 14 -22.84 -3.52 -2.93
C TYR A 14 -22.59 -4.89 -3.59
N LEU A 15 -21.70 -4.96 -4.58
CA LEU A 15 -21.39 -6.21 -5.28
C LEU A 15 -20.75 -7.26 -4.37
N ILE A 16 -19.87 -6.84 -3.45
CA ILE A 16 -19.29 -7.73 -2.42
C ILE A 16 -20.39 -8.27 -1.50
N LEU A 17 -21.26 -7.40 -0.99
CA LEU A 17 -22.37 -7.80 -0.11
C LEU A 17 -23.34 -8.75 -0.81
N LYS A 18 -23.64 -8.49 -2.09
CA LYS A 18 -24.48 -9.37 -2.91
C LYS A 18 -23.85 -10.75 -3.12
N GLN A 19 -22.54 -10.82 -3.38
CA GLN A 19 -21.83 -12.10 -3.49
C GLN A 19 -21.90 -12.90 -2.17
N LEU A 20 -21.75 -12.21 -1.03
CA LEU A 20 -21.89 -12.83 0.29
C LEU A 20 -23.31 -13.37 0.54
N ASP A 21 -24.34 -12.58 0.23
CA ASP A 21 -25.75 -12.98 0.36
C ASP A 21 -26.10 -14.19 -0.52
N GLU A 22 -25.58 -14.22 -1.75
CA GLU A 22 -25.78 -15.32 -2.70
C GLU A 22 -24.87 -16.55 -2.44
N GLY A 23 -23.95 -16.48 -1.46
CA GLY A 23 -22.99 -17.56 -1.19
C GLY A 23 -22.02 -17.82 -2.36
N LYS A 24 -21.72 -16.80 -3.17
CA LYS A 24 -20.81 -16.87 -4.32
C LYS A 24 -19.51 -16.14 -4.01
N ALA A 25 -18.41 -16.59 -4.61
CA ALA A 25 -17.13 -15.91 -4.54
C ALA A 25 -16.46 -15.90 -5.90
N PHE A 26 -16.34 -14.72 -6.51
CA PHE A 26 -15.63 -14.55 -7.78
C PHE A 26 -15.09 -13.13 -7.95
N VAL A 27 -14.00 -12.99 -8.69
CA VAL A 27 -13.44 -11.68 -9.02
C VAL A 27 -14.34 -11.02 -10.07
N GLN A 28 -14.87 -9.84 -9.74
CA GLN A 28 -15.66 -9.05 -10.66
C GLN A 28 -14.92 -7.75 -11.01
N ASN A 29 -14.83 -7.45 -12.31
CA ASN A 29 -14.29 -6.19 -12.79
C ASN A 29 -15.42 -5.20 -13.12
N GLU A 30 -15.59 -4.21 -12.24
CA GLU A 30 -16.53 -3.10 -12.44
C GLU A 30 -15.85 -1.84 -13.01
N TYR A 31 -14.51 -1.87 -13.13
CA TYR A 31 -13.74 -0.76 -13.69
C TYR A 31 -13.40 -0.97 -15.17
N LYS A 32 -14.32 -1.57 -15.94
CA LYS A 32 -14.11 -1.99 -17.34
C LYS A 32 -13.68 -0.87 -18.29
N ARG A 33 -14.00 0.38 -17.94
CA ARG A 33 -13.58 1.57 -18.69
C ARG A 33 -12.08 1.82 -18.68
N ALA A 34 -11.35 1.25 -17.72
CA ALA A 34 -9.90 1.44 -17.56
C ALA A 34 -9.13 0.12 -17.44
N VAL A 35 -9.78 -0.96 -16.95
CA VAL A 35 -9.14 -2.24 -16.71
C VAL A 35 -9.69 -3.29 -17.68
N ARG A 36 -8.80 -3.81 -18.51
CA ARG A 36 -9.05 -4.99 -19.36
C ARG A 36 -8.69 -6.26 -18.62
N GLU A 37 -9.26 -7.39 -19.04
CA GLU A 37 -9.02 -8.70 -18.42
C GLU A 37 -7.53 -9.08 -18.45
N GLU A 38 -6.88 -8.86 -19.59
CA GLU A 38 -5.44 -9.09 -19.77
C GLU A 38 -4.56 -7.99 -19.15
N GLY A 39 -5.16 -6.91 -18.66
CA GLY A 39 -4.45 -5.74 -18.16
C GLY A 39 -3.64 -5.00 -19.23
N ASN A 40 -2.44 -4.55 -18.86
CA ASN A 40 -1.49 -3.92 -19.78
C ASN A 40 -0.32 -4.86 -20.05
N VAL A 41 -0.47 -5.69 -21.09
CA VAL A 41 0.52 -6.68 -21.51
C VAL A 41 1.90 -6.08 -21.78
N LYS A 42 1.96 -4.85 -22.32
CA LYS A 42 3.25 -4.18 -22.58
C LYS A 42 3.96 -3.84 -21.27
N ALA A 43 3.23 -3.35 -20.27
CA ALA A 43 3.80 -3.05 -18.96
C ALA A 43 4.23 -4.32 -18.21
N GLN A 44 3.42 -5.38 -18.27
CA GLN A 44 3.76 -6.68 -17.67
C GLN A 44 5.08 -7.22 -18.24
N LYS A 45 5.23 -7.25 -19.57
CA LYS A 45 6.48 -7.69 -20.24
C LYS A 45 7.70 -6.87 -19.82
N LEU A 46 7.56 -5.55 -19.69
CA LEU A 46 8.67 -4.69 -19.24
C LEU A 46 9.03 -4.95 -17.77
N LEU A 47 8.04 -5.16 -16.91
CA LEU A 47 8.30 -5.51 -15.51
C LEU A 47 9.00 -6.88 -15.41
N GLU A 48 8.54 -7.88 -16.16
CA GLU A 48 9.16 -9.20 -16.24
C GLU A 48 10.56 -9.16 -16.84
N GLU A 49 10.84 -8.25 -17.77
CA GLU A 49 12.16 -8.06 -18.36
C GLU A 49 13.16 -7.55 -17.31
N VAL A 50 12.80 -6.49 -16.59
CA VAL A 50 13.71 -5.72 -15.71
C VAL A 50 13.81 -6.29 -14.29
N PHE A 51 12.73 -6.87 -13.76
CA PHE A 51 12.64 -7.25 -12.36
C PHE A 51 12.46 -8.75 -12.16
N TYR A 52 12.88 -9.24 -10.99
CA TYR A 52 12.51 -10.55 -10.47
C TYR A 52 11.78 -10.41 -9.13
N ILE A 53 10.94 -11.40 -8.81
CA ILE A 53 10.15 -11.41 -7.58
C ILE A 53 10.96 -12.03 -6.44
N THR A 54 10.91 -11.40 -5.28
CA THR A 54 11.56 -11.86 -4.04
C THR A 54 10.77 -11.45 -2.81
N THR A 55 11.27 -11.85 -1.64
CA THR A 55 10.69 -11.56 -0.33
C THR A 55 11.48 -10.44 0.35
N LYS A 56 10.79 -9.40 0.83
CA LYS A 56 11.34 -8.41 1.75
C LYS A 56 10.29 -7.98 2.77
N GLU A 57 10.74 -7.27 3.79
CA GLU A 57 9.88 -6.68 4.82
C GLU A 57 9.04 -5.54 4.26
N TRP A 58 7.79 -5.47 4.72
CA TRP A 58 6.90 -4.34 4.51
C TRP A 58 6.69 -3.65 5.85
N ARG A 59 6.84 -2.32 5.91
CA ARG A 59 6.70 -1.59 7.18
C ARG A 59 5.37 -1.89 7.86
N GLY A 60 5.41 -2.49 9.05
CA GLY A 60 4.23 -2.85 9.83
C GLY A 60 3.65 -4.24 9.53
N PHE A 61 4.34 -5.04 8.71
CA PHE A 61 4.02 -6.41 8.39
C PHE A 61 5.27 -7.29 8.59
N PRO A 62 5.10 -8.59 8.90
CA PRO A 62 6.21 -9.54 8.76
C PRO A 62 6.66 -9.62 7.28
N PRO A 63 7.83 -10.22 6.99
CA PRO A 63 8.22 -10.53 5.62
C PRO A 63 7.10 -11.26 4.88
N ILE A 64 6.70 -10.73 3.71
CA ILE A 64 5.64 -11.31 2.89
C ILE A 64 6.29 -12.04 1.71
N PRO A 65 6.07 -13.36 1.55
CA PRO A 65 6.60 -14.11 0.42
C PRO A 65 6.26 -13.47 -0.92
N ASP A 66 7.22 -13.44 -1.84
CA ASP A 66 7.03 -13.04 -3.25
C ASP A 66 6.34 -11.68 -3.45
N SER A 67 6.62 -10.73 -2.55
CA SER A 67 5.90 -9.46 -2.45
C SER A 67 6.64 -8.26 -3.02
N VAL A 68 7.91 -8.42 -3.42
CA VAL A 68 8.76 -7.31 -3.88
C VAL A 68 9.41 -7.64 -5.20
N MET A 69 9.52 -6.63 -6.07
CA MET A 69 10.30 -6.67 -7.29
C MET A 69 11.69 -6.08 -7.03
N ASP A 70 12.74 -6.86 -7.28
CA ASP A 70 14.13 -6.38 -7.27
C ASP A 70 14.71 -6.39 -8.69
N ILE A 71 15.74 -5.58 -8.92
CA ILE A 71 16.32 -5.34 -10.24
C ILE A 71 17.19 -6.55 -10.62
N LYS A 72 16.99 -7.13 -11.81
CA LYS A 72 17.82 -8.24 -12.28
C LYS A 72 19.26 -7.82 -12.53
N ASN A 73 20.17 -8.79 -12.49
CA ASN A 73 21.61 -8.57 -12.63
C ASN A 73 22.01 -7.95 -13.98
N GLU A 74 21.29 -8.25 -15.07
CA GLU A 74 21.52 -7.64 -16.38
C GLU A 74 21.31 -6.12 -16.38
N PHE A 75 20.57 -5.61 -15.39
CA PHE A 75 20.29 -4.20 -15.17
C PHE A 75 20.97 -3.65 -13.90
N SER A 76 22.02 -4.31 -13.40
CA SER A 76 22.77 -3.90 -12.20
C SER A 76 23.36 -2.50 -12.32
N ASP A 77 23.67 -2.05 -13.53
CA ASP A 77 24.05 -0.67 -13.84
C ASP A 77 22.95 0.37 -13.48
N PHE A 78 21.74 -0.03 -13.14
CA PHE A 78 20.69 0.86 -12.64
C PHE A 78 20.35 0.64 -11.16
N ASN A 79 21.00 -0.33 -10.50
CA ASN A 79 20.78 -0.66 -9.11
C ASN A 79 21.77 0.07 -8.20
N ALA A 80 21.28 1.05 -7.43
CA ALA A 80 22.10 1.80 -6.49
C ALA A 80 22.75 0.92 -5.40
N ARG A 81 22.12 -0.20 -5.03
CA ARG A 81 22.68 -1.15 -4.05
C ARG A 81 23.93 -1.87 -4.57
N GLU A 82 24.04 -2.05 -5.88
CA GLU A 82 25.21 -2.68 -6.51
C GLU A 82 26.29 -1.63 -6.83
N LYS A 83 25.88 -0.40 -7.15
CA LYS A 83 26.78 0.70 -7.54
C LYS A 83 27.51 1.35 -6.37
N PHE A 84 26.89 1.35 -5.19
CA PHE A 84 27.41 2.06 -4.02
C PHE A 84 27.52 1.11 -2.85
N ASP A 85 28.73 1.03 -2.30
CA ASP A 85 29.00 0.28 -1.07
C ASP A 85 28.49 1.08 0.14
N ILE A 86 27.21 0.90 0.47
CA ILE A 86 26.52 1.60 1.55
C ILE A 86 26.12 0.59 2.62
N GLU A 87 26.76 0.65 3.78
CA GLU A 87 26.33 -0.09 4.96
C GLU A 87 25.11 0.60 5.61
N VAL A 88 23.98 -0.09 5.65
CA VAL A 88 22.78 0.37 6.36
C VAL A 88 22.78 -0.26 7.75
N GLY A 89 22.94 0.58 8.78
CA GLY A 89 22.87 0.14 10.18
C GLY A 89 21.47 -0.34 10.60
N SER A 90 21.38 -0.91 11.79
CA SER A 90 20.08 -1.28 12.38
C SER A 90 19.28 -0.02 12.72
N ILE A 91 18.06 0.07 12.19
CA ILE A 91 17.13 1.18 12.44
C ILE A 91 15.86 0.60 13.08
N PRO A 92 15.28 1.24 14.11
CA PRO A 92 13.98 0.81 14.64
C PRO A 92 12.90 0.87 13.55
N GLU A 93 12.12 -0.21 13.40
CA GLU A 93 11.03 -0.29 12.40
C GLU A 93 9.96 0.80 12.56
N VAL A 94 9.69 1.22 13.80
CA VAL A 94 8.63 2.17 14.12
C VAL A 94 9.08 3.13 15.22
N VAL A 95 8.74 4.42 15.04
CA VAL A 95 8.93 5.45 16.07
C VAL A 95 8.04 5.11 17.27
N SER A 96 8.60 5.16 18.47
CA SER A 96 7.89 4.81 19.72
C SER A 96 6.51 5.46 19.82
N GLY A 97 5.51 4.68 20.21
CA GLY A 97 4.11 5.13 20.36
C GLY A 97 3.28 5.20 19.08
N CYS A 98 3.88 5.07 17.89
CA CYS A 98 3.16 5.08 16.63
C CYS A 98 2.53 3.71 16.30
N ILE A 99 1.24 3.68 15.96
CA ILE A 99 0.53 2.44 15.57
C ILE A 99 0.29 2.30 14.06
N CYS A 100 1.12 2.92 13.21
CA CYS A 100 0.96 2.87 11.75
C CYS A 100 0.84 1.44 11.20
N GLY A 101 1.59 0.47 11.75
CA GLY A 101 1.49 -0.92 11.30
C GLY A 101 0.11 -1.55 11.53
N ALA A 102 -0.57 -1.20 12.63
CA ALA A 102 -1.93 -1.65 12.87
C ALA A 102 -2.95 -0.99 11.92
N ILE A 103 -2.74 0.30 11.61
CA ILE A 103 -3.57 1.06 10.66
C ILE A 103 -3.41 0.52 9.24
N LEU A 104 -2.17 0.26 8.79
CA LEU A 104 -1.89 -0.32 7.47
C LEU A 104 -2.51 -1.71 7.28
N ARG A 105 -2.60 -2.50 8.35
CA ARG A 105 -3.28 -3.81 8.35
C ARG A 105 -4.81 -3.71 8.42
N GLY A 106 -5.37 -2.51 8.57
CA GLY A 106 -6.82 -2.31 8.71
C GLY A 106 -7.42 -2.81 10.02
N VAL A 107 -6.59 -3.09 11.04
CA VAL A 107 -7.05 -3.57 12.37
C VAL A 107 -7.16 -2.44 13.41
N SER A 108 -6.81 -1.21 13.03
CA SER A 108 -7.01 0.00 13.84
C SER A 108 -7.23 1.20 12.92
N ARG A 109 -7.87 2.25 13.44
CA ARG A 109 -8.09 3.51 12.74
C ARG A 109 -7.11 4.58 13.23
N PRO A 110 -6.88 5.66 12.46
CA PRO A 110 -6.07 6.78 12.92
C PRO A 110 -6.49 7.33 14.29
N GLU A 111 -7.80 7.35 14.57
CA GLU A 111 -8.38 7.85 15.82
C GLU A 111 -8.01 7.01 17.05
N ASP A 112 -7.68 5.73 16.85
CA ASP A 112 -7.21 4.84 17.92
C ASP A 112 -5.76 5.15 18.33
N CYS A 113 -5.04 5.92 17.52
CA CYS A 113 -3.66 6.32 17.80
C CYS A 113 -3.63 7.52 18.75
N LYS A 114 -3.04 7.34 19.94
CA LYS A 114 -2.90 8.41 20.95
C LYS A 114 -2.17 9.66 20.45
N LEU A 115 -1.33 9.54 19.43
CA LEU A 115 -0.55 10.63 18.85
C LEU A 115 -1.31 11.40 17.76
N PHE A 116 -2.36 10.82 17.17
CA PHE A 116 -3.04 11.38 16.00
C PHE A 116 -3.71 12.72 16.31
N ARG A 117 -3.50 13.72 15.42
CA ARG A 117 -3.96 15.13 15.54
C ARG A 117 -3.42 15.88 16.76
N LYS A 118 -2.57 15.25 17.57
CA LYS A 118 -1.87 15.87 18.69
C LYS A 118 -0.42 16.08 18.25
N GLU A 119 0.48 15.27 18.81
CA GLU A 119 1.89 15.29 18.47
C GLU A 119 2.14 14.90 17.02
N CYS A 120 1.38 13.96 16.46
CA CYS A 120 1.48 13.53 15.07
C CYS A 120 0.46 14.26 14.20
N ASN A 121 0.95 15.17 13.36
CA ASN A 121 0.16 16.01 12.44
C ASN A 121 0.97 16.31 11.16
N PRO A 122 0.39 16.91 10.10
CA PRO A 122 1.10 17.13 8.84
C PRO A 122 2.35 18.01 8.94
N THR A 123 2.40 18.94 9.90
CA THR A 123 3.57 19.79 10.15
C THR A 123 4.62 19.13 11.04
N ASN A 124 4.22 18.14 11.84
CA ASN A 124 5.07 17.34 12.71
C ASN A 124 4.71 15.84 12.60
N PRO A 125 5.06 15.17 11.48
CA PRO A 125 4.63 13.80 11.25
C PRO A 125 5.54 12.81 12.00
N ILE A 126 4.95 11.98 12.86
CA ILE A 126 5.68 10.93 13.61
C ILE A 126 5.76 9.61 12.82
N GLY A 127 4.71 9.26 12.08
CA GLY A 127 4.62 8.01 11.33
C GLY A 127 4.47 8.22 9.83
N ALA A 128 4.89 7.25 9.01
CA ALA A 128 4.79 7.34 7.56
C ALA A 128 3.35 7.56 7.05
N CYS A 129 2.33 7.03 7.74
CA CYS A 129 0.93 7.26 7.37
C CYS A 129 0.51 8.73 7.52
N MET A 130 1.24 9.57 8.25
CA MET A 130 1.02 11.02 8.32
C MET A 130 1.85 11.80 7.28
N VAL A 131 3.02 11.28 6.89
CA VAL A 131 3.88 11.90 5.85
C VAL A 131 3.28 11.70 4.45
N SER A 132 2.86 10.48 4.13
CA SER A 132 2.42 10.12 2.79
C SER A 132 1.09 10.81 2.42
N LYS A 133 0.99 11.29 1.18
CA LYS A 133 -0.26 11.82 0.61
C LYS A 133 -1.36 10.76 0.53
N GLU A 134 -0.97 9.50 0.38
CA GLU A 134 -1.86 8.33 0.36
C GLU A 134 -2.04 7.71 1.76
N GLY A 135 -1.34 8.24 2.76
CA GLY A 135 -1.39 7.70 4.11
C GLY A 135 -2.75 7.93 4.78
N THR A 136 -3.33 6.86 5.34
CA THR A 136 -4.64 6.91 6.00
C THR A 136 -4.72 7.98 7.08
N CYS A 137 -3.65 8.17 7.87
CA CYS A 137 -3.62 9.23 8.89
C CYS A 137 -3.63 10.62 8.26
N ASN A 138 -2.83 10.87 7.22
CA ASN A 138 -2.82 12.17 6.53
C ASN A 138 -4.20 12.50 5.93
N ILE A 139 -4.81 11.53 5.26
CA ILE A 139 -6.15 11.67 4.67
C ILE A 139 -7.20 11.95 5.75
N ALA A 140 -7.22 11.16 6.83
CA ALA A 140 -8.13 11.34 7.96
C ALA A 140 -7.90 12.68 8.67
N HIS A 141 -6.66 13.16 8.77
CA HIS A 141 -6.37 14.47 9.36
C HIS A 141 -6.91 15.61 8.48
N ARG A 142 -6.75 15.51 7.16
CA ARG A 142 -7.15 16.57 6.22
C ARG A 142 -8.66 16.68 6.03
N TYR A 143 -9.36 15.54 6.01
CA TYR A 143 -10.75 15.49 5.57
C TYR A 143 -11.70 14.90 6.61
N GLY A 144 -11.18 14.27 7.67
CA GLY A 144 -12.03 13.78 8.76
C GLY A 144 -12.68 14.94 9.48
N SER A 145 -14.00 15.04 9.39
CA SER A 145 -14.78 15.91 10.26
C SER A 145 -15.11 15.15 11.54
N PHE A 146 -14.73 15.70 12.69
CA PHE A 146 -15.24 15.29 14.00
C PHE A 146 -15.71 16.55 14.72
#